data_AF-A0A9E2IKE9-F1
#
_entry.id   AF-A0A9E2IKE9-F1
#
_cell.length_a   1.000
_cell.length_b   1.000
_cell.length_c   1.000
_cell.angle_alpha   90.00
_cell.angle_beta   90.00
_cell.angle_gamma   90.00
#
_symmetry.space_group_name_H-M   'P 1'
#
loop_
_entity.id
_entity.type
_entity.pdbx_description
1 polymer ?
#
loop_
_entity_poly.entity_id
_entity_poly.type
_entity_poly.pdbx_seq_one_letter_code
_entity_poly.pdbx_strand_id
1 'polypeptide(L)'
;MGIKKSGVFSILISGMMACTFSCRYCAAESSTDTLSHRYIENPSQDASDARYEKGVELAAEGKFKEASEEFNQALLANEFNYNAEVALDIVNALGKGTVNENYVITTFTSRLVKLKLTKLERMLKEKSNAPEGIPPYIDTIRKEITELKKDIHDTLFVLRNRLERLEREIEMLKAKK
;
A
#
# COMPACT_ATOMS: atom_id res chain seq x y z
N MET A 1 -40.42 -61.41 -2.69
CA MET A 1 -40.92 -61.86 -1.37
C MET A 1 -39.75 -62.33 -0.54
N GLY A 2 -39.56 -61.77 0.66
CA GLY A 2 -38.68 -62.38 1.68
C GLY A 2 -37.46 -61.55 2.12
N ILE A 3 -37.68 -60.39 2.74
CA ILE A 3 -36.71 -59.78 3.66
C ILE A 3 -37.04 -60.28 5.08
N LYS A 4 -36.07 -60.86 5.78
CA LYS A 4 -36.05 -61.08 7.25
C LYS A 4 -34.67 -60.60 7.73
N LYS A 5 -34.59 -59.48 8.47
CA LYS A 5 -34.54 -59.35 9.96
C LYS A 5 -33.34 -60.11 10.56
N SER A 6 -32.55 -59.66 11.54
CA SER A 6 -32.38 -58.43 12.34
C SER A 6 -31.42 -58.79 13.49
N GLY A 7 -30.58 -57.86 13.99
CA GLY A 7 -29.86 -57.94 15.29
C GLY A 7 -28.55 -58.75 15.25
N VAL A 8 -27.51 -58.50 16.04
CA VAL A 8 -27.39 -57.96 17.40
C VAL A 8 -25.95 -57.45 17.63
N PHE A 9 -25.82 -56.45 18.50
CA PHE A 9 -24.62 -55.92 19.16
C PHE A 9 -23.56 -56.97 19.60
N SER A 10 -22.26 -56.65 19.50
CA SER A 10 -21.33 -56.69 20.64
C SER A 10 -19.91 -56.20 20.29
N ILE A 11 -19.29 -55.61 21.31
CA ILE A 11 -18.01 -54.89 21.38
C ILE A 11 -16.89 -55.86 21.85
N LEU A 12 -15.63 -55.44 21.71
CA LEU A 12 -14.35 -55.94 22.28
C LEU A 12 -13.57 -56.86 21.32
N ILE A 13 -12.24 -56.78 21.08
CA ILE A 13 -11.07 -56.60 21.97
C ILE A 13 -9.85 -56.11 21.15
N SER A 14 -8.99 -55.32 21.81
CA SER A 14 -7.54 -55.08 21.70
C SER A 14 -6.70 -55.58 20.51
N GLY A 15 -5.75 -54.73 20.08
CA GLY A 15 -4.55 -55.15 19.34
C GLY A 15 -3.53 -54.02 19.17
N MET A 16 -2.59 -53.90 20.11
CA MET A 16 -1.34 -53.15 19.97
C MET A 16 -0.51 -53.69 18.80
N MET A 17 0.02 -52.82 17.93
CA MET A 17 1.40 -53.00 17.45
C MET A 17 1.99 -51.68 16.94
N ALA A 18 3.10 -51.33 17.58
CA ALA A 18 3.97 -50.22 17.22
C ALA A 18 4.74 -50.52 15.92
N CYS A 19 4.96 -49.49 15.12
CA CYS A 19 6.11 -49.40 14.24
C CYS A 19 6.85 -48.09 14.54
N THR A 20 8.02 -48.26 15.13
CA THR A 20 9.04 -47.26 15.43
C THR A 20 10.11 -47.25 14.32
N PHE A 21 10.95 -46.20 14.33
CA PHE A 21 12.05 -45.82 13.43
C PHE A 21 11.63 -44.89 12.28
N SER A 22 12.15 -43.67 12.12
CA SER A 22 13.41 -43.07 12.59
C SER A 22 13.35 -41.54 12.47
N CYS A 23 13.56 -40.79 13.55
CA CYS A 23 14.49 -39.66 13.50
C CYS A 23 14.94 -39.30 14.92
N ARG A 24 16.24 -39.18 15.08
CA ARG A 24 17.01 -39.20 16.31
C ARG A 24 17.81 -37.91 16.31
N TYR A 25 17.50 -36.95 17.19
CA TYR A 25 18.47 -36.11 17.91
C TYR A 25 17.74 -35.11 18.81
N CYS A 26 17.85 -35.31 20.11
CA CYS A 26 17.71 -34.26 21.11
C CYS A 26 19.01 -33.46 21.15
N ALA A 27 18.94 -32.14 21.30
CA ALA A 27 19.63 -31.36 22.36
C ALA A 27 19.77 -29.87 22.00
N ALA A 28 19.82 -29.09 23.08
CA ALA A 28 20.35 -27.74 23.22
C ALA A 28 19.34 -26.58 23.04
N GLU A 29 18.86 -26.14 24.21
CA GLU A 29 18.53 -24.77 24.53
C GLU A 29 19.53 -23.79 23.89
N SER A 30 19.04 -22.86 23.07
CA SER A 30 19.63 -21.54 22.99
C SER A 30 18.53 -20.49 22.91
N SER A 31 18.61 -19.60 23.89
CA SER A 31 17.90 -18.35 24.00
C SER A 31 17.88 -17.58 22.68
N THR A 32 16.70 -17.34 22.12
CA THR A 32 16.42 -16.04 21.50
C THR A 32 15.06 -15.57 21.97
N ASP A 33 15.14 -14.62 22.90
CA ASP A 33 14.10 -13.69 23.26
C ASP A 33 13.40 -13.09 22.01
N THR A 34 12.09 -12.91 22.14
CA THR A 34 11.28 -11.89 21.44
C THR A 34 11.17 -11.97 19.91
N LEU A 35 10.51 -13.00 19.39
CA LEU A 35 9.73 -12.89 18.14
C LEU A 35 8.31 -13.38 18.40
N SER A 36 7.65 -12.72 19.35
CA SER A 36 6.23 -12.95 19.64
C SER A 36 5.38 -12.54 18.43
N HIS A 37 4.82 -13.53 17.77
CA HIS A 37 3.48 -13.53 17.20
C HIS A 37 2.94 -12.17 16.73
N ARG A 38 3.26 -11.75 15.50
CA ARG A 38 2.30 -11.01 14.66
C ARG A 38 1.63 -11.98 13.69
N TYR A 39 0.89 -12.93 14.24
CA TYR A 39 -0.20 -13.52 13.47
C TYR A 39 -1.34 -12.52 13.55
N ILE A 40 -1.40 -11.57 12.61
CA ILE A 40 -2.58 -10.72 12.44
C ILE A 40 -3.54 -11.50 11.55
N GLU A 41 -4.69 -11.86 12.14
CA GLU A 41 -5.85 -12.34 11.41
C GLU A 41 -6.19 -11.35 10.29
N ASN A 42 -6.11 -11.84 9.05
CA ASN A 42 -6.61 -11.21 7.82
C ASN A 42 -6.20 -9.72 7.63
N PRO A 43 -5.07 -9.43 6.97
CA PRO A 43 -4.66 -8.05 6.73
C PRO A 43 -5.77 -7.29 6.01
N SER A 44 -6.29 -6.23 6.65
CA SER A 44 -7.31 -5.39 6.03
C SER A 44 -6.62 -4.57 4.94
N GLN A 45 -6.62 -5.11 3.72
CA GLN A 45 -6.02 -4.47 2.56
C GLN A 45 -6.58 -3.06 2.35
N ASP A 46 -7.89 -2.87 2.54
CA ASP A 46 -8.53 -1.56 2.46
C ASP A 46 -8.00 -0.57 3.51
N ALA A 47 -7.82 -1.02 4.76
CA ALA A 47 -7.26 -0.17 5.81
C ALA A 47 -5.79 0.17 5.53
N SER A 48 -5.01 -0.79 5.02
CA SER A 48 -3.63 -0.57 4.61
C SER A 48 -3.52 0.42 3.46
N ASP A 49 -4.35 0.26 2.42
CA ASP A 49 -4.38 1.13 1.26
C ASP A 49 -4.82 2.56 1.64
N ALA A 50 -5.83 2.71 2.50
CA ALA A 50 -6.26 4.03 2.99
C ALA A 50 -5.15 4.75 3.79
N ARG A 51 -4.42 4.02 4.63
CA ARG A 51 -3.25 4.56 5.36
C ARG A 51 -2.13 4.96 4.41
N TYR A 52 -1.86 4.13 3.40
CA TYR A 52 -0.91 4.44 2.35
C TYR A 52 -1.28 5.72 1.57
N GLU A 53 -2.53 5.83 1.12
CA GLU A 53 -3.04 7.00 0.39
C GLU A 53 -2.87 8.29 1.22
N LYS A 54 -3.23 8.25 2.50
CA LYS A 54 -3.03 9.37 3.43
C LYS A 54 -1.56 9.74 3.61
N GLY A 55 -0.67 8.75 3.72
CA GLY A 55 0.77 8.98 3.78
C GLY A 55 1.32 9.65 2.51
N VAL A 56 0.82 9.27 1.33
CA VAL A 56 1.18 9.91 0.05
C VAL A 56 0.75 11.37 0.01
N GLU A 57 -0.45 11.69 0.48
CA GLU A 57 -0.94 13.09 0.57
C GLU A 57 -0.03 13.93 1.48
N LEU A 58 0.25 13.46 2.69
CA LEU A 58 1.11 14.15 3.65
C LEU A 58 2.53 14.36 3.10
N ALA A 59 3.09 13.36 2.42
CA ALA A 59 4.42 13.47 1.82
C ALA A 59 4.46 14.48 0.66
N ALA A 60 3.38 14.58 -0.13
CA ALA A 60 3.27 15.60 -1.18
C ALA A 60 3.18 17.02 -0.61
N GLU A 61 2.64 17.18 0.61
CA GLU A 61 2.60 18.45 1.35
C GLU A 61 3.92 18.79 2.08
N GLY A 62 4.92 17.90 2.05
CA GLY A 62 6.17 18.07 2.79
C GLY A 62 6.13 17.65 4.26
N LYS A 63 5.03 17.06 4.72
CA LYS A 63 4.83 16.58 6.10
C LYS A 63 5.42 15.19 6.30
N PHE A 64 6.74 15.05 6.13
CA PHE A 64 7.40 13.75 6.02
C PHE A 64 7.33 12.88 7.29
N LYS A 65 7.32 13.49 8.48
CA LYS A 65 7.21 12.74 9.74
C LYS A 65 5.87 12.04 9.85
N GLU A 66 4.79 12.79 9.65
CA GLU A 66 3.41 12.28 9.68
C GLU A 66 3.19 11.27 8.55
N ALA A 67 3.76 11.51 7.37
CA ALA A 67 3.72 10.55 6.27
C ALA A 67 4.38 9.21 6.64
N SER A 68 5.55 9.24 7.28
CA SER A 68 6.25 8.03 7.75
C SER A 68 5.40 7.25 8.76
N GLU A 69 4.73 7.93 9.68
CA GLU A 69 3.80 7.30 10.63
C GLU A 69 2.66 6.58 9.91
N GLU A 70 2.03 7.22 8.92
CA GLU A 70 0.94 6.60 8.15
C GLU A 70 1.44 5.40 7.31
N PHE A 71 2.64 5.46 6.71
CA PHE A 71 3.21 4.30 6.02
C PHE A 71 3.51 3.13 6.96
N ASN A 72 4.00 3.41 8.17
CA ASN A 72 4.16 2.37 9.19
C ASN A 72 2.81 1.77 9.60
N GLN A 73 1.77 2.58 9.77
CA GLN A 73 0.42 2.08 10.05
C GLN A 73 -0.14 1.23 8.89
N ALA A 74 0.15 1.60 7.64
CA ALA A 74 -0.21 0.80 6.48
C ALA A 74 0.45 -0.60 6.53
N LEU A 75 1.74 -0.66 6.86
CA LEU A 75 2.50 -1.91 7.01
C LEU A 75 2.08 -2.73 8.23
N LEU A 76 1.59 -2.08 9.31
CA LEU A 76 0.98 -2.79 10.44
C LEU A 76 -0.34 -3.44 10.06
N ALA A 77 -1.15 -2.80 9.20
CA ALA A 77 -2.41 -3.36 8.72
C ALA A 77 -2.22 -4.46 7.66
N ASN A 78 -1.20 -4.33 6.81
CA ASN A 78 -0.79 -5.32 5.84
C ASN A 78 0.73 -5.25 5.62
N GLU A 79 1.45 -6.23 6.17
CA GLU A 79 2.92 -6.28 6.08
C GLU A 79 3.44 -6.43 4.65
N PHE A 80 2.60 -6.92 3.72
CA PHE A 80 2.92 -7.09 2.31
C PHE A 80 2.55 -5.88 1.43
N ASN A 81 2.22 -4.73 2.03
CA ASN A 81 1.97 -3.52 1.26
C ASN A 81 3.28 -2.93 0.70
N TYR A 82 3.67 -3.46 -0.46
CA TYR A 82 4.88 -3.05 -1.19
C TYR A 82 4.93 -1.54 -1.47
N ASN A 83 3.78 -0.92 -1.75
CA ASN A 83 3.75 0.52 -2.02
C ASN A 83 4.11 1.35 -0.78
N ALA A 84 3.64 0.92 0.40
CA ALA A 84 3.95 1.55 1.67
C ALA A 84 5.41 1.33 2.08
N GLU A 85 5.95 0.13 1.86
CA GLU A 85 7.37 -0.18 2.09
C GLU A 85 8.29 0.74 1.28
N VAL A 86 8.09 0.79 -0.05
CA VAL A 86 8.88 1.67 -0.93
C VAL A 86 8.69 3.14 -0.56
N ALA A 87 7.49 3.55 -0.19
CA ALA A 87 7.25 4.94 0.24
C ALA A 87 8.01 5.28 1.52
N LEU A 88 8.02 4.39 2.50
CA LEU A 88 8.77 4.55 3.74
C LEU A 88 10.27 4.63 3.49
N ASP A 89 10.82 3.81 2.59
CA ASP A 89 12.23 3.85 2.20
C ASP A 89 12.64 5.20 1.60
N ILE A 90 11.80 5.78 0.74
CA ILE A 90 12.05 7.10 0.14
C ILE A 90 12.07 8.19 1.23
N VAL A 91 11.14 8.15 2.19
CA VAL A 91 11.11 9.11 3.30
C VAL A 91 12.30 8.91 4.25
N ASN A 92 12.71 7.67 4.50
CA ASN A 92 13.89 7.37 5.30
C ASN A 92 15.19 7.84 4.62
N ALA A 93 15.27 7.73 3.29
CA ALA A 93 16.38 8.27 2.50
C ALA A 93 16.50 9.79 2.68
N LEU A 94 15.39 10.52 2.79
CA LEU A 94 15.41 11.95 3.10
C LEU A 94 16.01 12.23 4.47
N GLY A 95 15.61 11.48 5.50
CA GLY A 95 16.16 11.61 6.86
C GLY A 95 17.65 11.31 6.94
N LYS A 96 18.17 10.46 6.05
CA LYS A 96 19.59 10.15 5.90
C LYS A 96 20.35 11.18 5.05
N GLY A 97 19.66 12.13 4.43
CA GLY A 97 20.24 13.11 3.51
C GLY A 97 20.70 12.52 2.17
N THR A 98 20.29 11.29 1.83
CA THR A 98 20.68 10.65 0.56
C THR A 98 19.84 11.14 -0.62
N VAL A 99 18.65 11.68 -0.34
CA VAL A 99 17.82 12.40 -1.31
C VAL A 99 17.45 13.77 -0.73
N ASN A 100 17.17 14.73 -1.61
CA ASN A 100 16.70 16.05 -1.20
C ASN A 100 15.17 16.10 -1.11
N GLU A 101 14.67 17.08 -0.35
CA GLU A 101 13.23 17.28 -0.12
C GLU A 101 12.44 17.45 -1.42
N ASN A 102 12.99 18.17 -2.39
CA ASN A 102 12.31 18.45 -3.66
C ASN A 102 12.07 17.18 -4.49
N TYR A 103 13.03 16.26 -4.47
CA TYR A 103 12.90 14.95 -5.10
C TYR A 103 11.74 14.17 -4.47
N VAL A 104 11.65 14.17 -3.14
CA VAL A 104 10.61 13.45 -2.40
C VAL A 104 9.23 14.04 -2.69
N ILE A 105 9.06 15.36 -2.54
CA ILE A 105 7.79 16.04 -2.83
C ILE A 105 7.32 15.77 -4.25
N THR A 106 8.21 15.89 -5.24
CA THR A 106 7.87 15.66 -6.65
C THR A 106 7.46 14.20 -6.89
N THR A 107 8.16 13.26 -6.27
CA THR A 107 7.84 11.83 -6.36
C THR A 107 6.46 11.52 -5.79
N PHE A 108 6.16 12.03 -4.60
CA PHE A 108 4.87 11.80 -3.95
C PHE A 108 3.72 12.56 -4.60
N THR A 109 3.96 13.75 -5.14
CA THR A 109 2.98 14.47 -5.95
C THR A 109 2.58 13.66 -7.19
N SER A 110 3.56 13.08 -7.89
CA SER A 110 3.30 12.21 -9.04
C SER A 110 2.48 10.97 -8.66
N ARG A 111 2.81 10.34 -7.52
CA ARG A 111 2.03 9.21 -6.98
C ARG A 111 0.60 9.62 -6.63
N LEU A 112 0.42 10.76 -5.98
CA LEU A 112 -0.90 11.29 -5.61
C LEU A 112 -1.77 11.51 -6.84
N VAL A 113 -1.23 12.13 -7.88
CA VAL A 113 -1.94 12.34 -9.15
C VAL A 113 -2.37 11.00 -9.75
N LYS A 114 -1.49 9.99 -9.75
CA LYS A 114 -1.81 8.65 -10.27
C LYS A 114 -2.93 7.96 -9.47
N LEU A 115 -2.92 8.07 -8.14
CA LEU A 115 -3.96 7.51 -7.28
C LEU A 115 -5.32 8.16 -7.57
N LYS A 116 -5.36 9.50 -7.63
CA LYS A 116 -6.57 10.24 -7.98
C LYS A 116 -7.10 9.87 -9.37
N LEU A 117 -6.22 9.74 -10.35
CA LEU A 117 -6.59 9.33 -11.70
C LEU A 117 -7.21 7.92 -11.72
N THR A 118 -6.58 6.95 -11.05
CA THR A 118 -7.08 5.57 -10.99
C THR A 118 -8.45 5.49 -10.32
N LYS A 119 -8.68 6.29 -9.27
CA LYS A 119 -9.97 6.37 -8.59
C LYS A 119 -11.06 6.93 -9.50
N LEU A 120 -10.75 8.01 -10.22
CA LEU A 120 -11.66 8.59 -11.20
C LEU A 120 -12.00 7.63 -12.35
N GLU A 121 -11.01 6.92 -12.88
CA GLU A 121 -11.22 5.89 -13.91
C GLU A 121 -12.15 4.77 -13.43
N ARG A 122 -11.98 4.33 -12.18
CA ARG A 122 -12.85 3.32 -11.56
C ARG A 122 -14.29 3.85 -11.42
N MET A 123 -14.45 5.05 -10.89
CA MET A 123 -15.77 5.71 -10.77
C MET A 123 -16.45 5.88 -12.13
N LEU A 124 -15.70 6.19 -13.18
CA LEU A 124 -16.22 6.30 -14.54
C LEU A 124 -16.67 4.95 -15.08
N LYS A 125 -15.87 3.89 -14.89
CA LYS A 125 -16.15 2.53 -15.35
C LYS A 125 -17.37 1.92 -14.66
N GLU A 126 -17.47 2.07 -13.34
CA GLU A 126 -18.63 1.60 -12.57
C GLU A 126 -19.93 2.25 -13.03
N LYS A 127 -19.88 3.53 -13.40
CA LYS A 127 -21.06 4.30 -13.82
C LYS A 127 -21.38 4.18 -15.31
N SER A 128 -20.42 3.86 -16.17
CA SER A 128 -20.65 3.50 -17.58
C SER A 128 -21.45 2.19 -17.72
N ASN A 129 -21.50 1.37 -16.67
CA ASN A 129 -22.28 0.13 -16.65
C ASN A 129 -23.66 0.31 -15.97
N ALA A 130 -24.03 1.53 -15.57
CA ALA A 130 -25.32 1.81 -14.95
C ALA A 130 -26.41 2.12 -16.01
N PRO A 131 -27.62 1.54 -15.91
CA PRO A 131 -28.70 1.78 -16.87
C PRO A 131 -29.19 3.23 -16.84
N GLU A 132 -29.55 3.74 -18.02
CA GLU A 132 -29.63 5.15 -18.41
C GLU A 132 -30.52 6.07 -17.55
N GLY A 133 -29.98 7.26 -17.27
CA GLY A 133 -30.68 8.39 -16.64
C GLY A 133 -29.70 9.45 -16.14
N ILE A 134 -28.96 10.13 -17.03
CA ILE A 134 -27.83 11.00 -16.65
C ILE A 134 -28.03 12.44 -17.16
N PRO A 135 -28.59 13.35 -16.33
CA PRO A 135 -28.29 14.79 -16.50
C PRO A 135 -27.45 15.47 -15.39
N PRO A 136 -27.77 15.45 -14.08
CA PRO A 136 -27.10 16.34 -13.11
C PRO A 136 -25.67 15.92 -12.73
N TYR A 137 -25.31 14.66 -12.96
CA TYR A 137 -24.03 14.10 -12.50
C TYR A 137 -22.84 14.36 -13.45
N ILE A 138 -23.11 14.61 -14.73
CA ILE A 138 -22.08 15.00 -15.70
C ILE A 138 -21.47 16.34 -15.32
N ASP A 139 -22.25 17.24 -14.71
CA ASP A 139 -21.75 18.55 -14.30
C ASP A 139 -20.83 18.46 -13.09
N THR A 140 -21.09 17.55 -12.14
CA THR A 140 -20.15 17.25 -11.05
C THR A 140 -18.84 16.69 -11.59
N ILE A 141 -18.89 15.72 -12.49
CA ILE A 141 -17.67 15.16 -13.10
C ILE A 141 -16.92 16.24 -13.91
N ARG A 142 -17.62 17.05 -14.70
CA ARG A 142 -16.98 18.16 -15.43
C ARG A 142 -16.31 19.15 -14.48
N LYS A 143 -16.95 19.45 -13.35
CA LYS A 143 -16.39 20.35 -12.34
C LYS A 143 -15.11 19.76 -11.75
N GLU A 144 -15.13 18.51 -11.33
CA GLU A 144 -13.95 17.82 -10.79
C GLU A 144 -12.82 17.70 -11.83
N ILE A 145 -13.14 17.40 -13.09
CA ILE A 145 -12.16 17.40 -14.20
C ILE A 145 -11.55 18.78 -14.40
N THR A 146 -12.35 19.85 -14.25
CA THR A 146 -11.89 21.23 -14.42
C THR A 146 -10.98 21.65 -13.27
N GLU A 147 -11.35 21.31 -12.04
CA GLU A 147 -10.52 21.54 -10.85
C GLU A 147 -9.20 20.77 -10.95
N LEU A 148 -9.24 19.50 -11.35
CA LEU A 148 -8.02 18.70 -11.52
C LEU A 148 -7.12 19.25 -12.64
N LYS A 149 -7.70 19.69 -13.77
CA LYS A 149 -6.92 20.33 -14.84
C LYS A 149 -6.22 21.59 -14.34
N LYS A 150 -6.89 22.37 -13.50
CA LYS A 150 -6.32 23.56 -12.88
C LYS A 150 -5.15 23.20 -11.96
N ASP A 151 -5.33 22.22 -11.06
CA ASP A 151 -4.27 21.77 -10.15
C ASP A 151 -3.04 21.25 -10.90
N ILE A 152 -3.25 20.49 -11.99
CA ILE A 152 -2.17 20.03 -12.87
C ILE A 152 -1.47 21.22 -13.52
N HIS A 153 -2.22 22.20 -14.02
CA HIS A 153 -1.65 23.39 -14.65
C HIS A 153 -0.80 24.20 -13.67
N ASP A 154 -1.32 24.43 -12.47
CA ASP A 154 -0.63 25.17 -11.40
C ASP A 154 0.66 24.44 -10.97
N THR A 155 0.59 23.10 -10.85
CA THR A 155 1.77 22.27 -10.54
C THR A 155 2.82 22.35 -11.65
N LEU A 156 2.41 22.22 -12.92
CA LEU A 156 3.32 22.34 -14.06
C LEU A 156 3.95 23.73 -14.14
N PHE A 157 3.19 24.78 -13.81
CA PHE A 157 3.70 26.15 -13.74
C PHE A 157 4.78 26.30 -12.67
N VAL A 158 4.56 25.76 -11.45
CA VAL A 158 5.58 25.77 -10.39
C VAL A 158 6.83 25.01 -10.82
N LEU A 159 6.69 23.82 -11.40
CA LEU A 159 7.82 23.02 -11.86
C LEU A 159 8.62 23.73 -12.96
N ARG A 160 7.94 24.38 -13.91
CA ARG A 160 8.59 25.17 -14.97
C ARG A 160 9.42 26.31 -14.39
N ASN A 161 8.87 27.09 -13.47
CA ASN A 161 9.61 28.21 -12.88
C ASN A 161 10.85 27.76 -12.10
N ARG A 162 10.76 26.60 -11.44
CA ARG A 162 11.91 25.98 -10.74
C ARG A 162 12.97 25.51 -11.72
N LEU A 163 12.56 24.90 -12.84
CA LEU A 163 13.48 24.49 -13.90
C LEU A 163 14.24 25.69 -14.46
N GLU A 164 13.53 26.77 -14.81
CA GLU A 164 14.13 28.01 -15.34
C GLU A 164 15.10 28.66 -14.33
N ARG A 165 14.80 28.57 -13.02
CA ARG A 165 15.72 29.03 -11.97
C ARG A 165 17.01 28.19 -11.94
N LEU A 166 16.88 26.86 -11.97
CA LEU A 166 18.03 25.96 -11.94
C LEU A 166 18.89 26.12 -13.19
N GLU A 167 18.29 26.33 -14.36
CA GLU A 167 19.01 26.62 -15.60
C GLU A 167 19.86 27.89 -15.48
N ARG A 168 19.31 28.97 -14.89
CA ARG A 168 20.07 30.20 -14.61
C ARG A 168 21.23 29.96 -13.64
N GLU A 169 21.01 29.18 -12.59
CA GLU A 169 22.06 28.85 -11.62
C GLU A 169 23.19 28.03 -12.27
N ILE A 170 22.86 27.07 -13.14
CA ILE A 170 23.84 26.29 -13.91
C ILE A 170 24.67 27.21 -14.82
N GLU A 171 24.04 28.12 -15.57
CA GLU A 171 24.76 29.06 -16.45
C GLU A 171 25.68 30.00 -15.66
N MET A 172 25.23 30.51 -14.50
CA MET A 172 26.10 31.30 -13.61
C MET A 172 27.30 30.50 -13.10
N LEU A 173 27.15 29.21 -12.80
CA LEU A 173 28.24 28.35 -12.36
C LEU A 173 29.22 28.01 -13.49
N LYS A 174 28.71 27.83 -14.73
CA LYS A 174 29.56 27.65 -15.91
C LYS A 174 30.40 28.89 -16.20
N ALA A 175 29.83 30.10 -16.05
CA ALA A 175 30.54 31.36 -16.29
C ALA A 175 31.62 31.69 -15.24
N LYS A 176 31.63 31.01 -14.09
CA LYS A 176 32.64 31.16 -13.03
C LYS A 176 33.84 30.22 -13.17
N LYS A 177 33.83 29.32 -14.17
CA LYS A 177 34.96 28.45 -14.54
C LYS A 177 35.68 29.02 -15.74
#